data_AF-A0A961L8Q8-F1
#
_entry.id   AF-A0A961L8Q8-F1
#
_cell.length_a   1.000
_cell.length_b   1.000
_cell.length_c   1.000
_cell.angle_alpha   90.00
_cell.angle_beta   90.00
_cell.angle_gamma   90.00
#
_symmetry.space_group_name_H-M   'P 1'
#
loop_
_entity.id
_entity.type
_entity.pdbx_description
1 polymer ?
#
loop_
_entity_poly.entity_id
_entity_poly.type
_entity_poly.pdbx_seq_one_letter_code
_entity_poly.pdbx_strand_id
1 'polypeptide(L)'
;MIIECAGLPGAGKTTVCNHVAVAHGGKGSVPLIAMRFDSAFLSAAWSIAALCLGARPFRLERLKRGFNLAVFLRHYRDRRKTILFDQGIVQKIWSILADAENYSGQGLAEVMAALKPSAPDVVVWLETPLAEAVGRMARRQGGRSRYDELGEDEARDILALRAALLRRIAEDFCAVTGARMVQLDGSCEPASNAAQIDTLFRSRG
;
A
#
# COMPACT_ATOMS: atom_id res chain seq x y z
N MET A 1 -16.14 3.62 -5.29
CA MET A 1 -15.42 2.35 -5.00
C MET A 1 -13.94 2.64 -4.91
N ILE A 2 -13.23 2.02 -3.97
CA ILE A 2 -11.80 2.23 -3.75
C ILE A 2 -11.09 0.89 -3.87
N ILE A 3 -10.15 0.83 -4.81
CA ILE A 3 -9.23 -0.30 -5.00
C ILE A 3 -7.81 0.21 -4.72
N GLU A 4 -7.01 -0.57 -4.01
CA GLU A 4 -5.58 -0.32 -3.91
C GLU A 4 -4.76 -1.51 -4.36
N CYS A 5 -3.63 -1.25 -5.02
CA CYS A 5 -2.67 -2.27 -5.39
C CYS A 5 -1.61 -2.43 -4.28
N ALA A 6 -1.30 -3.69 -3.97
CA ALA A 6 -0.25 -4.14 -3.07
C ALA A 6 0.61 -5.22 -3.76
N GLY A 7 1.81 -5.49 -3.22
CA GLY A 7 2.79 -6.39 -3.84
C GLY A 7 4.20 -5.79 -3.86
N LEU A 8 5.23 -6.59 -4.10
CA LEU A 8 6.63 -6.15 -3.97
C LEU A 8 6.95 -4.91 -4.82
N PRO A 9 7.95 -4.08 -4.43
CA PRO A 9 8.61 -3.19 -5.38
C PRO A 9 9.00 -3.99 -6.64
N GLY A 10 8.77 -3.44 -7.83
CA GLY A 10 8.94 -4.19 -9.09
C GLY A 10 7.76 -5.07 -9.53
N ALA A 11 6.73 -5.29 -8.71
CA ALA A 11 5.57 -6.14 -9.05
C ALA A 11 4.65 -5.60 -10.18
N GLY A 12 5.01 -4.52 -10.87
CA GLY A 12 4.21 -3.99 -11.99
C GLY A 12 2.97 -3.18 -11.60
N LYS A 13 2.72 -2.89 -10.31
CA LYS A 13 1.56 -2.10 -9.82
C LYS A 13 1.27 -0.85 -10.66
N THR A 14 2.25 0.04 -10.81
CA THR A 14 2.09 1.28 -11.57
C THR A 14 1.75 1.03 -13.04
N THR A 15 2.41 0.05 -13.66
CA THR A 15 2.14 -0.33 -15.05
C THR A 15 0.71 -0.82 -15.19
N VAL A 16 0.27 -1.75 -14.35
CA VAL A 16 -1.11 -2.25 -14.36
C VAL A 16 -2.11 -1.11 -14.18
N CYS A 17 -1.91 -0.20 -13.23
CA CYS A 17 -2.79 0.96 -13.03
C CYS A 17 -2.91 1.85 -14.27
N ASN A 18 -1.81 2.05 -15.02
CA ASN A 18 -1.82 2.85 -16.25
C ASN A 18 -2.58 2.19 -17.40
N HIS A 19 -2.79 0.87 -17.35
CA HIS A 19 -3.54 0.11 -18.35
C HIS A 19 -5.03 -0.03 -18.03
N VAL A 20 -5.48 0.34 -16.83
CA VAL A 20 -6.90 0.26 -16.42
C VAL A 20 -7.71 1.26 -17.23
N ALA A 21 -8.69 0.77 -18.00
CA ALA A 21 -9.47 1.59 -18.91
C ALA A 21 -10.61 2.34 -18.21
N VAL A 22 -11.13 1.81 -17.09
CA VAL A 22 -12.17 2.47 -16.32
C VAL A 22 -11.66 3.81 -15.80
N ALA A 23 -12.44 4.87 -16.06
CA ALA A 23 -12.19 6.19 -15.51
C ALA A 23 -12.17 6.12 -13.98
N HIS A 24 -10.97 6.31 -13.43
CA HIS A 24 -10.74 6.39 -12.01
C HIS A 24 -10.21 7.78 -11.69
N GLY A 25 -10.55 8.29 -10.50
CA GLY A 25 -9.93 9.48 -9.98
C GLY A 25 -8.44 9.22 -9.80
N GLY A 26 -7.61 9.62 -10.75
CA GLY A 26 -6.17 9.76 -10.53
C GLY A 26 -5.95 10.61 -9.27
N LYS A 27 -4.89 10.31 -8.50
CA LYS A 27 -4.58 10.85 -7.15
C LYS A 27 -5.19 12.24 -6.94
N GLY A 28 -6.45 12.27 -6.45
CA GLY A 28 -7.20 13.51 -6.37
C GLY A 28 -6.49 14.44 -5.40
N SER A 29 -6.24 15.68 -5.78
CA SER A 29 -5.73 16.68 -4.85
C SER A 29 -6.86 17.11 -3.91
N VAL A 30 -7.11 16.34 -2.84
CA VAL A 30 -7.92 16.83 -1.72
C VAL A 30 -7.06 17.86 -0.97
N PRO A 31 -7.44 19.15 -0.93
CA PRO A 31 -6.69 20.18 -0.23
C PRO A 31 -6.54 19.82 1.25
N LEU A 32 -5.39 20.12 1.86
CA LEU A 32 -5.15 19.88 3.30
C LEU A 32 -6.19 20.60 4.18
N ILE A 33 -6.66 21.77 3.75
CA ILE A 33 -7.68 22.58 4.42
C ILE A 33 -9.04 21.87 4.47
N ALA A 34 -9.29 20.90 3.57
CA ALA A 34 -10.51 20.09 3.57
C ALA A 34 -10.41 18.86 4.50
N MET A 35 -9.33 18.68 5.27
CA MET A 35 -9.25 17.61 6.27
C MET A 35 -10.24 17.87 7.40
N ARG A 36 -11.23 16.99 7.52
CA ARG A 36 -12.11 16.94 8.69
C ARG A 36 -11.43 16.10 9.77
N PHE A 37 -11.06 16.70 10.88
CA PHE A 37 -10.53 16.00 12.05
C PHE A 37 -11.68 15.38 12.83
N ASP A 38 -12.16 14.21 12.41
CA ASP A 38 -13.12 13.44 13.19
C ASP A 38 -12.40 12.48 14.16
N SER A 39 -13.17 11.86 15.06
CA SER A 39 -12.63 10.92 16.04
C SER A 39 -11.94 9.73 15.38
N ALA A 40 -12.46 9.24 14.25
CA ALA A 40 -11.86 8.15 13.48
C ALA A 40 -10.47 8.55 12.94
N PHE A 41 -10.33 9.75 12.36
CA PHE A 41 -9.05 10.28 11.91
C PHE A 41 -8.06 10.43 13.06
N LEU A 42 -8.48 11.02 14.19
CA LEU A 42 -7.62 11.21 15.35
C LEU A 42 -7.16 9.88 15.96
N SER A 43 -8.06 8.90 16.05
CA SER A 43 -7.74 7.54 16.49
C SER A 43 -6.70 6.89 15.57
N ALA A 44 -6.89 6.94 14.25
CA ALA A 44 -5.92 6.41 13.30
C ALA A 44 -4.57 7.14 13.39
N ALA A 45 -4.57 8.48 13.45
CA ALA A 45 -3.35 9.26 13.57
C ALA A 45 -2.57 8.94 14.86
N TRP A 46 -3.28 8.79 15.98
CA TRP A 46 -2.68 8.40 17.26
C TRP A 46 -2.05 7.00 17.20
N SER A 47 -2.80 5.98 16.75
CA SER A 47 -2.27 4.62 16.63
C SER A 47 -1.07 4.55 15.69
N ILE A 48 -1.11 5.29 14.57
CA ILE A 48 0.03 5.37 13.63
C ILE A 48 1.25 6.00 14.32
N ALA A 49 1.06 7.10 15.05
CA ALA A 49 2.14 7.77 15.78
C ALA A 49 2.72 6.84 16.85
N ALA A 50 1.89 6.17 17.64
CA ALA A 50 2.30 5.20 18.65
C ALA A 50 3.11 4.05 18.04
N LEU A 51 2.68 3.48 16.91
CA LEU A 51 3.45 2.46 16.18
C LEU A 51 4.81 2.98 15.72
N CYS A 52 4.86 4.22 15.19
CA CYS A 52 6.10 4.82 14.72
C CYS A 52 7.11 5.06 15.87
N LEU A 53 6.63 5.52 17.01
CA LEU A 53 7.43 5.76 18.22
C LEU A 53 7.90 4.45 18.88
N GLY A 54 7.07 3.40 18.82
CA GLY A 54 7.39 2.08 19.38
C GLY A 54 8.31 1.22 18.53
N ALA A 55 8.42 1.50 17.22
CA ALA A 55 9.29 0.75 16.32
C ALA A 55 10.78 1.10 16.52
N ARG A 56 11.64 0.08 16.55
CA ARG A 56 13.09 0.20 16.78
C ARG A 56 13.91 -0.26 15.56
N PRO A 57 15.07 0.36 15.30
CA PRO A 57 15.56 1.60 15.95
C PRO A 57 14.66 2.80 15.60
N PHE A 58 14.68 3.82 16.47
CA PHE A 58 13.89 5.03 16.24
C PHE A 58 14.46 5.83 15.06
N ARG A 59 13.61 6.26 14.13
CA ARG A 59 14.00 7.04 12.94
C ARG A 59 12.94 8.10 12.62
N LEU A 60 13.37 9.34 12.40
CA LEU A 60 12.46 10.46 12.09
C LEU A 60 11.74 10.25 10.75
N GLU A 61 12.37 9.58 9.79
CA GLU A 61 11.77 9.19 8.51
C GLU A 61 10.52 8.34 8.72
N ARG A 62 10.46 7.54 9.79
CA ARG A 62 9.29 6.72 10.13
C ARG A 62 8.11 7.58 10.55
N LEU A 63 8.34 8.61 11.37
CA LEU A 63 7.31 9.58 11.74
C LEU A 63 6.82 10.35 10.52
N LYS A 64 7.72 10.75 9.61
CA LYS A 64 7.34 11.38 8.33
C LYS A 64 6.45 10.45 7.48
N ARG A 65 6.78 9.15 7.42
CA ARG A 65 5.96 8.14 6.73
C ARG A 65 4.60 7.93 7.40
N GLY A 66 4.56 7.89 8.72
CA GLY A 66 3.33 7.83 9.52
C GLY A 66 2.43 9.03 9.28
N PHE A 67 2.98 10.24 9.33
CA PHE A 67 2.25 11.47 8.99
C PHE A 67 1.71 11.44 7.55
N ASN A 68 2.54 11.02 6.59
CA ASN A 68 2.11 10.85 5.21
C ASN A 68 0.96 9.84 5.06
N LEU A 69 0.97 8.75 5.83
CA LEU A 69 -0.16 7.81 5.88
C LEU A 69 -1.41 8.47 6.45
N ALA A 70 -1.33 9.13 7.61
CA ALA A 70 -2.48 9.82 8.21
C ALA A 70 -3.09 10.82 7.24
N VAL A 71 -2.27 11.69 6.65
CA VAL A 71 -2.70 12.67 5.64
C VAL A 71 -3.32 11.98 4.42
N PHE A 72 -2.77 10.86 3.95
CA PHE A 72 -3.29 10.09 2.81
C PHE A 72 -4.69 9.51 3.04
N LEU A 73 -5.10 9.24 4.28
CA LEU A 73 -6.45 8.71 4.60
C LEU A 73 -7.59 9.60 4.10
N ARG A 74 -7.34 10.89 3.89
CA ARG A 74 -8.34 11.82 3.32
C ARG A 74 -8.89 11.35 1.96
N HIS A 75 -8.08 10.64 1.17
CA HIS A 75 -8.49 10.14 -0.14
C HIS A 75 -9.46 8.95 -0.05
N TYR A 76 -9.56 8.30 1.12
CA TYR A 76 -10.47 7.18 1.34
C TYR A 76 -11.88 7.61 1.76
N ARG A 77 -12.09 8.91 1.94
CA ARG A 77 -13.35 9.48 2.44
C ARG A 77 -14.33 9.84 1.33
N ASP A 78 -13.86 10.22 0.13
CA ASP A 78 -14.74 10.50 -1.01
C ASP A 78 -15.11 9.21 -1.76
N ARG A 79 -16.06 8.46 -1.19
CA ARG A 79 -16.54 7.18 -1.77
C ARG A 79 -17.39 7.34 -3.03
N ARG A 80 -17.77 8.58 -3.39
CA ARG A 80 -18.58 8.88 -4.58
C ARG A 80 -17.83 8.63 -5.88
N LYS A 81 -16.50 8.72 -5.85
CA LYS A 81 -15.64 8.45 -7.01
C LYS A 81 -15.12 7.02 -6.95
N THR A 82 -14.89 6.49 -8.15
CA THR A 82 -14.08 5.29 -8.31
C THR A 82 -12.62 5.68 -8.25
N ILE A 83 -11.84 5.11 -7.34
CA ILE A 83 -10.44 5.44 -7.11
C ILE A 83 -9.61 4.16 -7.17
N LEU A 84 -8.52 4.22 -7.94
CA LEU A 84 -7.50 3.19 -7.99
C LEU A 84 -6.19 3.76 -7.44
N PHE A 85 -5.67 3.17 -6.38
CA PHE A 85 -4.37 3.53 -5.84
C PHE A 85 -3.28 2.58 -6.34
N ASP A 86 -2.24 3.14 -6.95
CA ASP A 86 -1.00 2.42 -7.27
C ASP A 86 -0.32 1.84 -6.03
N GLN A 87 -0.41 2.56 -4.90
CA GLN A 87 0.07 2.19 -3.58
C GLN A 87 -0.85 2.78 -2.52
N GLY A 88 -1.55 1.91 -1.80
CA GLY A 88 -2.54 2.30 -0.79
C GLY A 88 -2.03 2.26 0.65
N ILE A 89 -2.96 1.98 1.56
CA ILE A 89 -2.71 1.91 3.01
C ILE A 89 -1.73 0.77 3.33
N VAL A 90 -1.93 -0.42 2.78
CA VAL A 90 -1.08 -1.60 3.02
C VAL A 90 0.40 -1.29 2.74
N GLN A 91 0.67 -0.69 1.58
CA GLN A 91 2.03 -0.30 1.18
C GLN A 91 2.65 0.76 2.08
N LYS A 92 1.84 1.68 2.59
CA LYS A 92 2.30 2.74 3.49
C LYS A 92 2.60 2.23 4.90
N ILE A 93 1.80 1.29 5.41
CA ILE A 93 2.11 0.58 6.65
C ILE A 93 3.42 -0.20 6.49
N TRP A 94 3.57 -0.96 5.40
CA TRP A 94 4.83 -1.65 5.11
C TRP A 94 6.00 -0.68 5.02
N SER A 95 5.83 0.46 4.37
CA SER A 95 6.87 1.51 4.29
C SER A 95 7.32 2.05 5.65
N ILE A 96 6.46 2.05 6.67
CA ILE A 96 6.78 2.44 8.06
C ILE A 96 7.63 1.36 8.73
N LEU A 97 7.32 0.09 8.48
CA LEU A 97 7.90 -1.07 9.16
C LEU A 97 9.05 -1.75 8.40
N ALA A 98 9.25 -1.43 7.13
CA ALA A 98 10.22 -2.13 6.26
C ALA A 98 11.66 -2.04 6.77
N ASP A 99 12.03 -0.99 7.51
CA ASP A 99 13.35 -0.89 8.15
C ASP A 99 13.28 -0.98 9.68
N ALA A 100 12.14 -1.37 10.24
CA ALA A 100 12.06 -1.70 11.65
C ALA A 100 12.68 -3.08 11.87
N GLU A 101 13.56 -3.19 12.85
CA GLU A 101 14.06 -4.47 13.36
C GLU A 101 13.04 -5.08 14.32
N ASN A 102 12.42 -4.23 15.15
CA ASN A 102 11.40 -4.62 16.11
C ASN A 102 10.24 -3.62 16.09
N TYR A 103 9.01 -4.13 16.23
CA TYR A 103 7.81 -3.33 16.39
C TYR A 103 6.76 -4.12 17.19
N SER A 104 5.81 -3.43 17.81
CA SER A 104 4.72 -4.07 18.55
C SER A 104 3.70 -4.68 17.59
N GLY A 105 3.53 -6.00 17.64
CA GLY A 105 2.46 -6.69 16.89
C GLY A 105 1.06 -6.19 17.28
N GLN A 106 0.85 -5.92 18.57
CA GLN A 106 -0.39 -5.33 19.05
C GLN A 106 -0.58 -3.89 18.55
N GLY A 107 0.49 -3.08 18.53
CA GLY A 107 0.44 -1.73 17.97
C GLY A 107 0.10 -1.74 16.47
N LEU A 108 0.58 -2.73 15.71
CA LEU A 108 0.19 -2.91 14.32
C LEU A 108 -1.30 -3.27 14.18
N ALA A 109 -1.80 -4.18 15.01
CA ALA A 109 -3.21 -4.55 15.03
C ALA A 109 -4.12 -3.36 15.38
N GLU A 110 -3.73 -2.53 16.35
CA GLU A 110 -4.42 -1.30 16.72
C GLU A 110 -4.47 -0.30 15.55
N VAL A 111 -3.37 -0.15 14.80
CA VAL A 111 -3.34 0.65 13.58
C VAL A 111 -4.33 0.11 12.55
N MET A 112 -4.35 -1.19 12.29
CA MET A 112 -5.27 -1.80 11.33
C MET A 112 -6.74 -1.60 11.74
N ALA A 113 -7.06 -1.77 13.03
CA ALA A 113 -8.39 -1.55 13.57
C ALA A 113 -8.83 -0.08 13.43
N ALA A 114 -7.95 0.86 13.76
CA ALA A 114 -8.22 2.30 13.63
C ALA A 114 -8.37 2.74 12.16
N LEU A 115 -7.77 2.00 11.22
CA LEU A 115 -7.86 2.27 9.78
C LEU A 115 -9.13 1.69 9.12
N LYS A 116 -9.90 0.83 9.81
CA LYS A 116 -11.13 0.21 9.28
C LYS A 116 -12.11 1.20 8.63
N PRO A 117 -12.39 2.40 9.19
CA PRO A 117 -13.27 3.38 8.54
C PRO A 117 -12.74 3.89 7.18
N SER A 118 -11.42 3.81 6.98
CA SER A 118 -10.73 4.21 5.75
C SER A 118 -10.32 3.01 4.89
N ALA A 119 -10.82 1.80 5.15
CA ALA A 119 -10.40 0.62 4.41
C ALA A 119 -10.85 0.67 2.94
N PRO A 120 -10.01 0.26 1.97
CA PRO A 120 -10.44 0.07 0.58
C PRO A 120 -11.55 -0.98 0.49
N ASP A 121 -12.31 -0.96 -0.59
CA ASP A 121 -13.25 -2.05 -0.87
C ASP A 121 -12.49 -3.31 -1.33
N VAL A 122 -11.41 -3.13 -2.10
CA VAL A 122 -10.57 -4.21 -2.60
C VAL A 122 -9.08 -3.90 -2.46
N VAL A 123 -8.31 -4.87 -1.98
CA VAL A 123 -6.85 -4.90 -2.08
C VAL A 123 -6.48 -5.86 -3.20
N VAL A 124 -5.92 -5.32 -4.28
CA VAL A 124 -5.35 -6.11 -5.38
C VAL A 124 -3.93 -6.47 -5.02
N TRP A 125 -3.69 -7.74 -4.69
CA TRP A 125 -2.37 -8.27 -4.40
C TRP A 125 -1.72 -8.80 -5.68
N LEU A 126 -0.68 -8.13 -6.17
CA LEU A 126 0.14 -8.61 -7.28
C LEU A 126 1.23 -9.54 -6.74
N GLU A 127 0.99 -10.85 -6.91
CA GLU A 127 1.95 -11.90 -6.60
C GLU A 127 3.01 -11.92 -7.70
N THR A 128 4.24 -11.54 -7.39
CA THR A 128 5.35 -11.54 -8.36
C THR A 128 6.52 -12.31 -7.76
N PRO A 129 7.10 -13.28 -8.48
CA PRO A 129 8.31 -13.95 -8.02
C PRO A 129 9.39 -12.94 -7.65
N LEU A 130 10.06 -13.15 -6.51
CA LEU A 130 11.07 -12.21 -6.01
C LEU A 130 12.14 -11.89 -7.07
N ALA A 131 12.61 -12.91 -7.78
CA ALA A 131 13.61 -12.75 -8.84
C ALA A 131 13.14 -11.82 -9.96
N GLU A 132 11.88 -11.94 -10.40
CA GLU A 132 11.31 -11.04 -11.40
C GLU A 132 11.14 -9.62 -10.86
N ALA A 133 10.66 -9.48 -9.62
CA ALA A 133 10.48 -8.18 -8.99
C ALA A 133 11.82 -7.42 -8.89
N VAL A 134 12.87 -8.10 -8.43
CA VAL A 134 14.24 -7.58 -8.36
C VAL A 134 14.79 -7.26 -9.75
N GLY A 135 14.66 -8.18 -10.72
CA GLY A 135 15.14 -7.95 -12.09
C GLY A 135 14.46 -6.76 -12.78
N ARG A 136 13.17 -6.52 -12.49
CA ARG A 136 12.43 -5.34 -12.97
C ARG A 136 12.90 -4.05 -12.29
N MET A 137 13.30 -4.11 -11.03
CA MET A 137 13.84 -2.95 -10.30
C MET A 137 15.23 -2.56 -10.82
N ALA A 138 16.11 -3.54 -11.01
CA ALA A 138 17.48 -3.30 -11.51
C ALA A 138 17.49 -2.64 -12.90
N ARG A 139 16.50 -2.96 -13.75
CA ARG A 139 16.34 -2.37 -15.09
C ARG A 139 15.66 -1.00 -15.09
N ARG A 140 15.18 -0.52 -13.94
CA ARG A 140 14.39 0.71 -13.87
C ARG A 140 15.30 1.93 -13.86
N GLN A 141 15.23 2.75 -14.90
CA GLN A 141 15.89 4.07 -14.90
C GLN A 141 15.04 5.09 -14.11
N GLY A 142 15.63 5.73 -13.09
CA GLY A 142 15.01 6.86 -12.37
C GLY A 142 13.89 6.50 -11.38
N GLY A 143 13.95 5.31 -10.77
CA GLY A 143 12.99 4.95 -9.73
C GLY A 143 13.16 5.77 -8.44
N ARG A 144 12.10 5.83 -7.62
CA ARG A 144 12.09 6.47 -6.28
C ARG A 144 12.01 5.45 -5.14
N SER A 145 12.21 4.18 -5.45
CA SER A 145 12.30 3.12 -4.46
C SER A 145 13.62 3.26 -3.72
N ARG A 146 13.57 3.01 -2.43
CA ARG A 146 14.77 2.96 -1.58
C ARG A 146 15.74 1.84 -1.91
N TYR A 147 15.32 0.95 -2.80
CA TYR A 147 16.07 -0.21 -3.26
C TYR A 147 16.63 -0.01 -4.68
N ASP A 148 16.32 1.12 -5.33
CA ASP A 148 16.78 1.38 -6.71
C ASP A 148 18.29 1.70 -6.78
N GLU A 149 18.90 2.04 -5.64
CA GLU A 149 20.35 2.31 -5.52
C GLU A 149 21.15 1.06 -5.09
N LEU A 150 20.47 -0.05 -4.80
CA LEU A 150 21.12 -1.29 -4.35
C LEU A 150 21.51 -2.17 -5.53
N GLY A 151 22.61 -2.92 -5.36
CA GLY A 151 22.94 -4.00 -6.29
C GLY A 151 21.86 -5.07 -6.32
N GLU A 152 21.77 -5.82 -7.41
CA GLU A 152 20.70 -6.82 -7.61
C GLU A 152 20.67 -7.87 -6.48
N ASP A 153 21.84 -8.34 -6.04
CA ASP A 153 21.96 -9.33 -4.96
C ASP A 153 21.54 -8.76 -3.60
N GLU A 154 21.97 -7.54 -3.28
CA GLU A 154 21.60 -6.85 -2.04
C GLU A 154 20.10 -6.53 -1.98
N ALA A 155 19.52 -6.08 -3.11
CA ALA A 155 18.09 -5.87 -3.24
C ALA A 155 17.32 -7.17 -3.05
N ARG A 156 17.83 -8.29 -3.57
CA ARG A 156 17.23 -9.63 -3.41
C ARG A 156 17.19 -10.06 -1.95
N ASP A 157 18.30 -9.96 -1.24
CA ASP A 157 18.39 -10.39 0.15
C ASP A 157 17.50 -9.54 1.07
N ILE A 158 17.51 -8.22 0.88
CA ILE A 158 16.66 -7.33 1.67
C ILE A 158 15.18 -7.57 1.35
N LEU A 159 14.82 -7.70 0.07
CA LEU A 159 13.43 -7.94 -0.29
C LEU A 159 12.94 -9.32 0.12
N ALA A 160 13.78 -10.35 0.10
CA ALA A 160 13.44 -11.69 0.60
C ALA A 160 13.00 -11.61 2.07
N LEU A 161 13.78 -10.91 2.91
CA LEU A 161 13.48 -10.73 4.32
C LEU A 161 12.19 -9.92 4.55
N ARG A 162 11.89 -8.96 3.67
CA ARG A 162 10.79 -8.00 3.84
C ARG A 162 9.51 -8.35 3.08
N ALA A 163 9.56 -9.31 2.15
CA ALA A 163 8.43 -9.77 1.37
C ALA A 163 7.36 -10.42 2.25
N ALA A 164 7.78 -11.28 3.17
CA ALA A 164 6.88 -11.93 4.12
C ALA A 164 6.13 -10.90 4.99
N LEU A 165 6.82 -9.84 5.41
CA LEU A 165 6.19 -8.75 6.17
C LEU A 165 5.11 -8.03 5.36
N LEU A 166 5.38 -7.69 4.09
CA LEU A 166 4.38 -7.02 3.25
C LEU A 166 3.15 -7.90 3.03
N ARG A 167 3.35 -9.19 2.74
CA ARG A 167 2.24 -10.13 2.54
C ARG A 167 1.41 -10.29 3.81
N ARG A 168 2.06 -10.48 4.95
CA ARG A 168 1.40 -10.54 6.25
C ARG A 168 0.59 -9.28 6.55
N ILE A 169 1.16 -8.08 6.32
CA ILE A 169 0.43 -6.82 6.52
C ILE A 169 -0.82 -6.77 5.63
N ALA A 170 -0.73 -7.22 4.37
CA ALA A 170 -1.88 -7.24 3.46
C ALA A 170 -2.98 -8.19 3.95
N GLU A 171 -2.61 -9.41 4.34
CA GLU A 171 -3.52 -10.45 4.83
C GLU A 171 -4.19 -10.02 6.15
N ASP A 172 -3.40 -9.60 7.14
CA ASP A 172 -3.88 -9.12 8.44
C ASP A 172 -4.79 -7.88 8.26
N PHE A 173 -4.42 -6.96 7.38
CA PHE A 173 -5.24 -5.78 7.11
C PHE A 173 -6.59 -6.14 6.49
N CYS A 174 -6.64 -7.05 5.52
CA CYS A 174 -7.90 -7.51 4.92
C CYS A 174 -8.77 -8.22 5.97
N ALA A 175 -8.16 -9.08 6.80
CA ALA A 175 -8.88 -9.80 7.86
C ALA A 175 -9.50 -8.85 8.91
N VAL A 176 -8.76 -7.83 9.35
CA VAL A 176 -9.24 -6.87 10.36
C VAL A 176 -10.28 -5.90 9.79
N THR A 177 -10.08 -5.43 8.56
CA THR A 177 -10.93 -4.39 7.98
C THR A 177 -12.14 -4.92 7.23
N GLY A 178 -12.11 -6.18 6.79
CA GLY A 178 -13.10 -6.77 5.91
C GLY A 178 -12.92 -6.40 4.43
N ALA A 179 -11.82 -5.74 4.06
CA ALA A 179 -11.50 -5.48 2.66
C ALA A 179 -11.31 -6.80 1.90
N ARG A 180 -11.83 -6.90 0.68
CA ARG A 180 -11.66 -8.10 -0.15
C ARG A 180 -10.25 -8.12 -0.73
N MET A 181 -9.51 -9.19 -0.53
CA MET A 181 -8.26 -9.41 -1.25
C MET A 181 -8.51 -10.11 -2.59
N VAL A 182 -7.96 -9.59 -3.67
CA VAL A 182 -7.94 -10.23 -5.00
C VAL A 182 -6.48 -10.43 -5.38
N GLN A 183 -6.08 -11.69 -5.53
CA GLN A 183 -4.72 -12.02 -5.96
C GLN A 183 -4.66 -12.08 -7.48
N LEU A 184 -3.69 -11.36 -8.06
CA LEU A 184 -3.37 -11.36 -9.47
C LEU A 184 -1.94 -11.82 -9.67
N ASP A 185 -1.68 -12.51 -10.79
CA ASP A 185 -0.35 -12.92 -11.18
C ASP A 185 0.41 -11.74 -11.80
N GLY A 186 1.43 -11.26 -11.08
CA GLY A 186 2.28 -10.15 -11.52
C GLY A 186 3.33 -10.53 -12.56
N SER A 187 3.46 -11.81 -12.92
CA SER A 187 4.28 -12.27 -14.06
C SER A 187 3.55 -12.11 -15.41
N CYS A 188 2.22 -12.03 -15.40
CA CYS A 188 1.39 -11.84 -16.59
C CYS A 188 1.54 -10.44 -17.22
N GLU A 189 1.11 -10.33 -18.48
CA GLU A 189 1.07 -9.04 -19.18
C GLU A 189 0.20 -8.02 -18.43
N PRO A 190 0.66 -6.77 -18.24
CA PRO A 190 -0.07 -5.75 -17.48
C PRO A 190 -1.51 -5.52 -17.95
N ALA A 191 -1.76 -5.62 -19.26
CA ALA A 191 -3.08 -5.47 -19.85
C ALA A 191 -4.08 -6.54 -19.37
N SER A 192 -3.62 -7.78 -19.15
CA SER A 192 -4.46 -8.88 -18.63
C SER A 192 -4.92 -8.58 -17.19
N ASN A 193 -4.01 -8.12 -16.34
CA ASN A 193 -4.33 -7.72 -14.98
C ASN A 193 -5.23 -6.47 -14.94
N ALA A 194 -5.00 -5.51 -15.83
CA ALA A 194 -5.83 -4.32 -15.94
C ALA A 194 -7.27 -4.66 -16.32
N ALA A 195 -7.48 -5.57 -17.28
CA ALA A 195 -8.80 -6.06 -17.66
C ALA A 195 -9.52 -6.72 -16.47
N GLN A 196 -8.80 -7.49 -15.65
CA GLN A 196 -9.37 -8.06 -14.43
C GLN A 196 -9.78 -6.96 -13.42
N ILE A 197 -8.97 -5.91 -13.24
CA ILE A 197 -9.33 -4.78 -12.38
C ILE A 197 -10.55 -4.02 -12.93
N ASP A 198 -10.66 -3.86 -14.25
CA ASP A 198 -11.82 -3.24 -14.89
C ASP A 198 -13.12 -4.01 -14.59
N THR A 199 -13.08 -5.34 -14.53
CA THR A 199 -14.26 -6.13 -14.15
C THR A 199 -14.70 -5.90 -12.70
N LEU A 200 -13.75 -5.67 -11.78
CA LEU A 200 -14.06 -5.35 -10.37
C LEU A 200 -14.83 -4.02 -10.25
N PHE A 201 -14.50 -3.03 -11.08
CA PHE A 201 -15.22 -1.76 -11.09
C PHE A 201 -16.63 -1.89 -11.65
N ARG A 202 -16.83 -2.78 -12.65
CA ARG A 202 -18.14 -3.01 -13.26
C ARG A 202 -19.08 -3.83 -12.39
N SER A 203 -18.58 -4.74 -11.55
CA SER A 203 -19.43 -5.58 -10.69
C SER A 203 -20.18 -4.84 -9.56
N ARG A 204 -20.06 -3.51 -9.49
CA ARG A 204 -20.70 -2.66 -8.47
C ARG A 204 -21.66 -1.62 -9.08
N GLY A 205 -21.71 -1.50 -10.41
CA GLY A 205 -22.68 -0.66 -11.13
C GLY A 205 -23.87 -1.49 -11.55
#